data_AF-A0A3N5XAS4-F1
#
_entry.id   AF-A0A3N5XAS4-F1
#
_cell.length_a   1.000
_cell.length_b   1.000
_cell.length_c   1.000
_cell.angle_alpha   90.00
_cell.angle_beta   90.00
_cell.angle_gamma   90.00
#
_symmetry.space_group_name_H-M   'P 1'
#
loop_
_entity.id
_entity.type
_entity.pdbx_description
1 polymer ?
#
loop_
_entity_poly.entity_id
_entity_poly.type
_entity_poly.pdbx_seq_one_letter_code
_entity_poly.pdbx_strand_id
1 'polypeptide(L)' 'MGDDKTTLGGIHISPNAVATIAYHATLESYGVVGLAPKNLTDGIVSRITNEPLRGVSVRYTGEDIDIDIHIIIEYGTRI' A
#
# COMPACT_ATOMS: atom_id res chain seq x y z
N MET A 1 4.80 6.06 -16.67
CA MET A 1 5.92 5.14 -16.87
C MET A 1 6.95 5.90 -17.69
N GLY A 2 8.00 6.42 -17.06
CA GLY A 2 9.11 7.04 -17.77
C GLY A 2 9.81 5.96 -18.59
N ASP A 3 9.78 6.09 -19.92
CA ASP A 3 10.46 5.16 -20.82
C ASP A 3 11.96 5.55 -20.88
N ASP A 4 12.61 5.59 -19.71
CA ASP A 4 14.04 5.88 -19.56
C ASP A 4 14.85 4.65 -19.98
N LYS A 5 14.81 4.38 -21.28
CA LYS A 5 15.65 3.37 -21.92
C LYS A 5 17.01 3.96 -22.20
N THR A 6 17.97 3.56 -21.37
CA THR A 6 19.39 3.78 -21.67
C THR A 6 19.85 2.77 -22.71
N THR A 7 21.03 2.98 -23.31
CA THR A 7 21.68 2.00 -24.20
C THR A 7 21.90 0.63 -23.54
N LEU A 8 21.85 0.57 -22.20
CA LEU A 8 22.00 -0.65 -21.40
C LEU A 8 20.66 -1.34 -21.06
N GLY A 9 19.52 -0.76 -21.45
CA GLY A 9 18.18 -1.25 -21.15
C GLY A 9 17.34 -0.26 -20.32
N GLY A 10 16.17 -0.73 -19.87
CA GLY A 10 15.23 0.03 -19.04
C GLY A 10 15.00 -0.62 -17.68
N ILE A 11 14.76 0.19 -16.66
CA ILE A 11 14.44 -0.26 -15.29
C ILE A 11 12.93 -0.19 -15.13
N HIS A 12 12.32 -1.31 -14.74
CA HIS A 12 10.89 -1.39 -14.46
C HIS A 12 10.67 -1.79 -13.01
N ILE A 13 9.95 -0.94 -12.27
CA ILE A 13 9.60 -1.20 -10.87
C ILE A 13 8.19 -1.77 -10.85
N SER A 14 8.03 -2.93 -10.23
CA SER A 14 6.71 -3.53 -10.06
C SER A 14 5.87 -2.69 -9.08
N PRO A 15 4.58 -2.42 -9.38
CA PRO A 15 3.66 -1.80 -8.42
C PRO A 15 3.61 -2.54 -7.08
N ASN A 16 3.76 -3.87 -7.10
CA ASN A 16 3.79 -4.68 -5.88
C ASN A 16 5.01 -4.42 -5.02
N ALA A 17 6.16 -4.05 -5.63
CA ALA A 17 7.35 -3.70 -4.88
C ALA A 17 7.13 -2.40 -4.08
N VAL A 18 6.54 -1.39 -4.72
CA VAL A 18 6.15 -0.14 -4.04
C VAL A 18 5.11 -0.40 -2.96
N ALA A 19 4.09 -1.22 -3.26
CA ALA A 19 3.04 -1.56 -2.29
C ALA A 19 3.61 -2.26 -1.05
N THR A 20 4.60 -3.14 -1.22
CA THR A 20 5.28 -3.83 -0.13
C THR A 20 6.04 -2.85 0.76
N ILE A 21 6.77 -1.90 0.16
CA ILE A 21 7.50 -0.88 0.91
C ILE A 21 6.53 0.00 1.72
N ALA A 22 5.46 0.48 1.08
CA ALA A 22 4.44 1.30 1.73
C ALA A 22 3.75 0.55 2.87
N TYR A 23 3.46 -0.75 2.69
CA TYR A 23 2.90 -1.61 3.74
C TYR A 23 3.78 -1.64 4.99
N HIS A 24 5.09 -1.92 4.82
CA HIS A 24 6.02 -1.98 5.95
C HIS A 24 6.20 -0.63 6.63
N ALA A 25 6.42 0.44 5.86
CA ALA A 25 6.56 1.79 6.40
C ALA A 25 5.33 2.23 7.21
N THR A 26 4.14 1.81 6.76
CA THR A 26 2.87 2.09 7.45
C THR A 26 2.77 1.35 8.78
N LEU A 27 3.16 0.08 8.85
CA LEU A 27 3.15 -0.69 10.10
C LEU A 27 4.14 -0.19 11.15
N GLU A 28 5.20 0.49 10.72
CA GLU A 28 6.18 1.12 11.62
C GLU A 28 5.77 2.54 12.05
N SER A 29 4.68 3.08 11.47
CA SER A 29 4.20 4.41 11.78
C SER A 29 3.42 4.45 13.10
N TYR A 30 3.67 5.48 13.91
CA TYR A 30 3.06 5.62 15.23
C TYR A 30 1.52 5.59 15.18
N GLY A 31 0.92 4.81 16.07
CA GLY A 31 -0.53 4.68 16.18
C GLY A 31 -1.17 3.80 15.10
N VAL A 32 -0.42 3.27 14.13
CA VAL A 32 -0.95 2.30 13.17
C VAL A 32 -0.84 0.89 13.75
N VAL A 33 -1.95 0.17 13.80
CA VAL A 33 -2.02 -1.21 14.33
C VAL A 33 -2.29 -2.26 13.26
N GLY A 34 -2.62 -1.84 12.04
CA GLY A 34 -2.86 -2.73 10.92
C GLY A 34 -3.37 -2.02 9.67
N LEU A 35 -3.57 -2.80 8.61
CA LEU A 35 -4.15 -2.34 7.36
C LEU A 35 -5.42 -3.16 7.03
N ALA A 36 -6.33 -2.57 6.28
CA ALA A 36 -7.60 -3.19 5.93
C ALA A 36 -8.00 -2.86 4.48
N PRO A 37 -8.66 -3.76 3.73
CA PRO A 37 -9.12 -3.43 2.38
C PRO A 37 -10.21 -2.35 2.36
N LYS A 38 -10.26 -1.56 1.28
CA LYS A 38 -11.22 -0.45 1.09
C LYS A 38 -12.69 -0.85 1.25
N ASN A 39 -13.06 -2.06 0.86
CA ASN A 39 -14.45 -2.55 0.84
C ASN A 39 -14.77 -3.42 2.06
N LEU A 40 -14.55 -2.90 3.27
CA LEU A 40 -14.83 -3.61 4.54
C LEU A 40 -16.33 -3.69 4.91
N THR A 41 -17.23 -3.33 3.99
CA THR A 41 -18.68 -3.51 4.15
C THR A 41 -19.03 -4.98 3.99
N ASP A 42 -19.20 -5.68 5.12
CA ASP A 42 -20.28 -6.65 5.39
C ASP A 42 -19.92 -7.50 6.62
N GLY A 43 -19.95 -6.87 7.80
CA GLY A 43 -20.28 -7.49 9.10
C GLY A 43 -19.47 -8.67 9.66
N ILE A 44 -18.57 -9.32 8.91
CA ILE A 44 -17.94 -10.59 9.31
C ILE A 44 -16.57 -10.74 8.61
N VAL A 45 -15.51 -10.12 9.12
CA VAL A 45 -14.14 -10.39 8.63
C VAL A 45 -13.50 -11.48 9.50
N SER A 46 -14.11 -12.66 9.56
CA SER A 46 -13.67 -13.77 10.42
C SER A 46 -12.33 -14.39 10.02
N ARG A 47 -11.73 -13.96 8.91
CA ARG A 47 -10.39 -14.38 8.48
C ARG A 47 -9.74 -13.21 7.77
N ILE A 48 -9.03 -12.38 8.54
CA ILE A 48 -7.96 -11.53 8.03
C ILE A 48 -6.99 -12.47 7.32
N THR A 49 -7.24 -12.70 6.04
CA THR A 49 -6.39 -13.55 5.22
C THR A 49 -5.10 -12.78 5.11
N ASN A 50 -4.01 -13.42 5.52
CA ASN A 50 -2.66 -12.89 5.62
C ASN A 50 -2.06 -12.59 4.24
N GLU A 51 -2.80 -11.86 3.41
CA GLU A 51 -2.30 -11.29 2.16
C GLU A 51 -1.72 -9.92 2.51
N PRO A 52 -0.39 -9.78 2.57
CA PRO A 52 0.30 -8.59 3.07
C PRO A 52 0.08 -7.33 2.22
N LEU A 53 -0.62 -7.44 1.08
CA LEU A 53 -0.91 -6.31 0.20
C LEU A 53 -2.34 -5.77 0.35
N ARG A 54 -3.17 -6.34 1.22
CA ARG A 54 -4.54 -5.84 1.44
C ARG A 54 -4.51 -4.52 2.21
N GLY A 55 -5.00 -3.46 1.59
CA GLY A 55 -5.08 -2.11 2.18
C GLY A 55 -4.12 -1.10 1.57
N VAL A 56 -3.16 -1.52 0.73
CA VAL A 56 -2.31 -0.63 -0.06
C VAL A 56 -2.64 -0.80 -1.55
N SER A 57 -2.96 0.31 -2.23
CA SER A 57 -3.18 0.32 -3.68
C SER A 57 -2.20 1.30 -4.32
N VAL A 58 -1.42 0.83 -5.29
CA VAL A 58 -0.47 1.66 -6.05
C VAL A 58 -0.98 1.78 -7.48
N ARG A 59 -1.12 3.01 -7.95
CA ARG A 59 -1.45 3.33 -9.35
C ARG A 59 -0.41 4.27 -9.91
N TYR A 60 -0.04 4.05 -11.16
CA TYR A 60 0.86 4.92 -11.89
C TYR A 60 0.03 5.78 -12.83
N THR A 61 0.13 7.10 -12.68
CA THR A 61 -0.62 8.09 -13.47
C THR A 61 0.40 8.97 -14.19
N GLY A 62 0.85 8.55 -15.38
CA GLY A 62 1.90 9.27 -16.10
C GLY A 62 3.24 9.20 -15.38
N GLU A 63 3.75 10.35 -14.92
CA GLU A 63 4.97 10.46 -14.10
C GLU A 63 4.69 10.38 -12.59
N ASP A 64 3.41 10.50 -12.20
CA ASP A 64 3.00 10.44 -10.80
C ASP A 64 2.72 9.00 -10.34
N ILE A 65 2.89 8.78 -9.04
CA ILE A 65 2.57 7.52 -8.36
C ILE A 65 1.55 7.82 -7.26
N ASP A 66 0.33 7.34 -7.46
CA ASP A 66 -0.74 7.45 -6.48
C ASP A 66 -0.72 6.23 -5.55
N ILE A 67 -0.61 6.46 -4.25
CA ILE A 67 -0.59 5.42 -3.23
C ILE A 67 -1.76 5.63 -2.27
N ASP A 68 -2.77 4.76 -2.36
CA ASP A 68 -3.87 4.74 -1.39
C ASP A 68 -3.57 3.75 -0.28
N ILE A 69 -3.62 4.22 0.97
CA ILE A 69 -3.37 3.39 2.16
C ILE A 69 -4.60 3.43 3.06
N HIS A 70 -5.13 2.25 3.39
CA HIS A 70 -6.27 2.06 4.27
C HIS A 70 -5.79 1.41 5.57
N ILE A 71 -5.76 2.20 6.64
CA ILE A 71 -5.14 1.85 7.92
C ILE A 71 -6.16 1.69 9.03
N ILE A 72 -5.79 0.89 10.03
CA ILE A 72 -6.45 0.79 11.32
C ILE A 72 -5.54 1.49 12.33
N ILE A 73 -6.12 2.44 13.07
CA ILE A 73 -5.39 3.26 14.04
C ILE A 73 -5.76 2.85 15.47
N GLU A 74 -4.79 2.86 16.36
CA GLU A 74 -5.00 2.68 17.80
C GLU A 74 -5.87 3.80 18.36
N TYR A 75 -6.91 3.42 19.11
CA TYR A 75 -7.80 4.36 19.77
C TYR A 75 -7.03 5.26 20.74
N GLY A 76 -7.27 6.58 20.68
CA GLY A 76 -6.60 7.56 21.54
C GLY A 76 -5.30 8.13 20.97
N THR A 77 -4.86 7.66 19.80
CA THR A 77 -3.78 8.31 19.03
C THR A 77 -4.27 9.68 18.55
N ARG A 78 -3.54 10.75 18.87
CA ARG A 78 -3.76 12.07 18.29
C ARG A 78 -3.02 12.14 16.96
N ILE A 79 -3.78 12.29 15.88
CA ILE A 79 -3.31 12.50 14.50
C ILE A 79 -3.68 13.90 14.05
#